data_AF-A0A7X8EMD1-F1
#
_entry.id   AF-A0A7X8EMD1-F1
#
_cell.length_a   1.000
_cell.length_b   1.000
_cell.length_c   1.000
_cell.angle_alpha   90.00
_cell.angle_beta   90.00
_cell.angle_gamma   90.00
#
_symmetry.space_group_name_H-M   'P 1'
#
loop_
_entity.id
_entity.type
_entity.pdbx_description
1 polymer ?
#
loop_
_entity_poly.entity_id
_entity_poly.type
_entity_poly.pdbx_seq_one_letter_code
_entity_poly.pdbx_strand_id
1 'polypeptide(L)'
;AAVMAAASDGDTVGVLCAGLRGRAALDDAVCAGLFVEILLGSRRAELGDGAKMVLDLWRSAPRMEERLRESIHGRRLIDLGFEDDLVFAAAVNSSETLSLFGWTESGYPVIRRA
;
A
#
# COMPACT_ATOMS: atom_id res chain seq x y z
N ALA A 1 7.54 7.15 -6.28
CA ALA A 1 8.82 6.42 -6.27
C ALA A 1 8.64 4.89 -6.27
N ALA A 2 8.00 4.29 -5.26
CA ALA A 2 7.92 2.83 -5.08
C ALA A 2 7.40 2.05 -6.30
N VAL A 3 6.24 2.42 -6.83
CA VAL A 3 5.63 1.75 -8.00
C VAL A 3 6.55 1.78 -9.22
N MET A 4 7.21 2.90 -9.47
CA MET A 4 8.13 3.07 -10.61
C MET A 4 9.40 2.24 -10.45
N ALA A 5 9.95 2.17 -9.24
CA ALA A 5 11.11 1.33 -8.95
C ALA A 5 10.76 -0.15 -9.16
N ALA A 6 9.64 -0.62 -8.61
CA ALA A 6 9.18 -2.00 -8.81
C ALA A 6 8.93 -2.33 -10.29
N ALA A 7 8.33 -1.40 -11.04
CA ALA A 7 8.05 -1.58 -12.46
C ALA A 7 9.30 -1.60 -13.35
N SER A 8 10.42 -1.07 -12.86
CA SER A 8 11.71 -1.01 -13.57
C SER A 8 12.63 -2.19 -13.21
N ASP A 9 12.38 -2.87 -12.09
CA ASP A 9 13.16 -4.02 -11.60
C ASP A 9 12.76 -5.34 -12.29
N GLY A 10 11.52 -5.46 -12.77
CA GLY A 10 11.07 -6.65 -13.47
C GLY A 10 9.72 -6.54 -14.20
N ASP A 11 9.37 -7.62 -14.89
CA ASP A 11 8.15 -7.68 -15.70
C ASP A 11 6.89 -7.90 -14.85
N THR A 12 7.03 -8.51 -13.67
CA THR A 12 5.91 -8.81 -12.76
C THR A 12 6.04 -8.02 -11.47
N VAL A 13 4.96 -7.35 -11.06
CA VAL A 13 4.88 -6.62 -9.79
C VAL A 13 3.81 -7.25 -8.92
N GLY A 14 4.18 -7.62 -7.69
CA GLY A 14 3.25 -8.07 -6.66
C GLY A 14 3.05 -6.99 -5.58
N VAL A 15 1.80 -6.79 -5.15
CA VAL A 15 1.49 -5.97 -3.97
C VAL A 15 1.02 -6.91 -2.86
N LEU A 16 1.80 -6.98 -1.78
CA LEU A 16 1.50 -7.84 -0.63
C LEU A 16 0.90 -7.01 0.50
N CYS A 17 -0.38 -7.23 0.79
CA CYS A 17 -1.05 -6.65 1.96
C CYS A 17 -0.70 -7.47 3.22
N ALA A 18 -0.32 -6.80 4.31
CA ALA A 18 -0.01 -7.47 5.57
C ALA A 18 -1.27 -8.03 6.24
N GLY A 19 -2.38 -7.31 6.10
CA GLY A 19 -3.66 -7.63 6.69
C GLY A 19 -3.70 -7.39 8.21
N LEU A 20 -4.78 -7.87 8.83
CA LEU A 20 -5.00 -7.74 10.26
C LEU A 20 -5.33 -9.11 10.85
N ARG A 21 -4.38 -9.69 11.60
CA ARG A 21 -4.53 -10.98 12.29
C ARG A 21 -4.97 -12.12 11.35
N GLY A 22 -4.29 -12.25 10.21
CA GLY A 22 -4.55 -13.30 9.22
C GLY A 22 -5.80 -13.06 8.36
N ARG A 23 -6.38 -11.86 8.40
CA ARG A 23 -7.53 -11.47 7.57
C ARG A 23 -7.16 -10.30 6.68
N ALA A 24 -7.84 -10.18 5.54
CA ALA A 24 -7.75 -9.00 4.70
C ALA A 24 -8.13 -7.74 5.50
N ALA A 25 -7.36 -6.67 5.32
CA ALA A 25 -7.58 -5.39 5.98
C ALA A 25 -7.93 -4.32 4.93
N LEU A 26 -8.93 -3.50 5.23
CA LEU A 26 -9.50 -2.55 4.27
C LEU A 26 -8.51 -1.43 3.93
N ASP A 27 -7.80 -0.93 4.94
CA ASP A 27 -6.73 0.05 4.83
C ASP A 27 -5.61 -0.41 3.87
N ASP A 28 -5.11 -1.62 4.08
CA ASP A 28 -4.09 -2.21 3.19
C ASP A 28 -4.63 -2.38 1.76
N ALA A 29 -5.85 -2.89 1.61
CA ALA A 29 -6.46 -3.16 0.30
C ALA A 29 -6.68 -1.87 -0.50
N VAL A 30 -7.11 -0.78 0.14
CA VAL A 30 -7.29 0.52 -0.50
C VAL A 30 -5.94 1.11 -0.93
N CYS A 31 -4.90 0.98 -0.09
CA CYS A 31 -3.54 1.37 -0.44
C CYS A 31 -2.99 0.57 -1.63
N ALA A 32 -3.24 -0.74 -1.66
CA ALA A 32 -2.87 -1.59 -2.79
C ALA A 32 -3.58 -1.18 -4.09
N GLY A 33 -4.86 -0.81 -4.02
CA GLY A 33 -5.61 -0.28 -5.16
C GLY A 33 -5.01 1.01 -5.73
N LEU A 34 -4.56 1.92 -4.87
CA LEU A 34 -3.82 3.13 -5.29
C LEU A 34 -2.51 2.77 -6.01
N PHE A 35 -1.74 1.78 -5.53
CA PHE A 35 -0.53 1.34 -6.22
C PHE A 35 -0.82 0.75 -7.60
N VAL A 36 -1.89 -0.04 -7.73
CA VAL A 36 -2.32 -0.59 -9.02
C VAL A 36 -2.75 0.54 -9.97
N GLU A 37 -3.51 1.52 -9.49
CA GLU A 37 -3.90 2.70 -10.29
C GLU A 37 -2.68 3.45 -10.83
N ILE A 38 -1.70 3.73 -9.96
CA ILE A 38 -0.46 4.42 -10.35
C ILE A 38 0.32 3.60 -11.39
N LEU A 39 0.39 2.27 -11.23
CA LEU A 39 1.10 1.40 -12.16
C LEU A 39 0.47 1.39 -13.56
N LEU A 40 -0.87 1.33 -13.62
CA LEU A 40 -1.60 1.38 -14.89
C LEU A 40 -1.48 2.74 -15.59
N GLY A 41 -1.29 3.82 -14.81
CA GLY A 41 -0.98 5.13 -15.35
C GLY A 41 0.41 5.25 -15.98
N SER A 42 1.37 4.40 -15.58
CA SER A 42 2.76 4.48 -16.04
C SER A 42 3.12 3.45 -17.12
N ARG A 43 2.42 2.31 -17.18
CA ARG A 43 2.63 1.28 -18.21
C ARG A 43 1.37 0.43 -18.43
N ARG A 44 1.33 -0.28 -19.57
CA ARG A 44 0.35 -1.36 -19.76
C ARG A 44 0.74 -2.55 -18.88
N ALA A 45 -0.24 -3.12 -18.18
CA ALA A 45 -0.05 -4.31 -17.36
C ALA A 45 -1.30 -5.20 -17.42
N GLU A 46 -1.09 -6.51 -17.38
CA GLU A 46 -2.16 -7.48 -17.16
C GLU A 46 -2.44 -7.61 -15.66
N LEU A 47 -3.71 -7.63 -15.27
CA LEU A 47 -4.11 -7.68 -13.87
C LEU A 47 -4.58 -9.08 -13.49
N GLY A 48 -4.01 -9.63 -12.42
CA GLY A 48 -4.60 -10.75 -11.70
C GLY A 48 -5.85 -10.34 -10.90
N ASP A 49 -6.63 -11.31 -10.44
CA ASP A 49 -7.93 -11.04 -9.81
C ASP A 49 -7.81 -10.22 -8.52
N GLY A 50 -6.81 -10.49 -7.69
CA GLY A 50 -6.54 -9.67 -6.51
C GLY A 50 -6.28 -8.20 -6.85
N ALA A 51 -5.55 -7.93 -7.94
CA ALA A 51 -5.28 -6.57 -8.41
C ALA A 51 -6.55 -5.90 -8.95
N LYS A 52 -7.42 -6.62 -9.67
CA LYS A 52 -8.73 -6.10 -10.12
C LYS A 52 -9.61 -5.73 -8.93
N MET A 53 -9.71 -6.62 -7.92
CA MET A 53 -10.54 -6.40 -6.74
C MET A 53 -10.12 -5.15 -5.96
N VAL A 54 -8.83 -4.95 -5.72
CA VAL A 54 -8.36 -3.75 -4.99
C VAL A 54 -8.44 -2.48 -5.83
N LEU A 55 -8.28 -2.58 -7.15
CA LEU A 55 -8.47 -1.46 -8.07
C LEU A 55 -9.92 -0.99 -8.10
N ASP A 56 -10.88 -1.91 -8.21
CA ASP A 56 -12.31 -1.59 -8.16
C ASP A 56 -12.69 -0.98 -6.80
N LEU A 57 -12.14 -1.52 -5.71
CA LEU A 57 -12.28 -0.96 -4.37
C LEU A 57 -11.79 0.48 -4.30
N TRP A 58 -10.58 0.77 -4.78
CA TRP A 58 -10.00 2.12 -4.82
C TRP A 58 -10.84 3.09 -5.66
N ARG A 59 -11.25 2.66 -6.86
CA ARG A 59 -12.03 3.48 -7.80
C ARG A 59 -13.45 3.76 -7.33
N SER A 60 -14.04 2.90 -6.49
CA SER A 60 -15.41 3.06 -5.99
C SER A 60 -15.60 4.33 -5.16
N ALA A 61 -14.57 4.78 -4.44
CA ALA A 61 -14.57 6.02 -3.66
C ALA A 61 -13.12 6.39 -3.25
N PRO A 62 -12.37 7.13 -4.09
CA PRO A 62 -10.95 7.40 -3.86
C PRO A 62 -10.75 8.49 -2.80
N ARG A 63 -10.86 8.10 -1.53
CA ARG A 63 -10.65 8.96 -0.36
C ARG A 63 -9.88 8.19 0.71
N MET A 64 -8.55 8.17 0.59
CA MET A 64 -7.66 7.36 1.43
C MET A 64 -7.99 7.52 2.92
N GLU A 65 -8.05 8.76 3.40
CA GLU A 65 -8.32 9.06 4.82
C GLU A 65 -9.66 8.47 5.30
N GLU A 66 -10.74 8.70 4.55
CA GLU A 66 -12.06 8.15 4.89
C GLU A 66 -12.03 6.62 4.94
N ARG A 67 -11.35 5.97 3.99
CA ARG A 67 -11.23 4.51 3.97
C ARG A 67 -10.38 3.96 5.11
N LEU A 68 -9.32 4.66 5.50
CA LEU A 68 -8.53 4.30 6.68
C LEU A 68 -9.40 4.42 7.94
N ARG A 69 -10.16 5.51 8.10
CA ARG A 69 -11.10 5.72 9.21
C ARG A 69 -12.21 4.67 9.24
N GLU A 70 -12.68 4.21 8.09
CA GLU A 70 -13.65 3.12 7.97
C GLU A 70 -13.04 1.74 8.20
N SER A 71 -11.72 1.57 8.24
CA SER A 71 -11.08 0.26 8.46
C SER A 71 -11.31 -0.22 9.90
N ILE A 72 -11.28 -1.54 10.14
CA ILE A 72 -11.36 -2.10 11.51
C ILE A 72 -10.20 -1.56 12.36
N HIS A 73 -9.01 -1.46 11.77
CA HIS A 73 -7.84 -0.97 12.46
C HIS A 73 -7.89 0.54 12.68
N GLY A 74 -8.36 1.32 11.72
CA GLY A 74 -8.48 2.77 11.85
C GLY A 74 -9.51 3.17 12.91
N ARG A 75 -10.68 2.51 12.96
CA ARG A 75 -11.65 2.69 14.05
C ARG A 75 -11.01 2.46 15.42
N ARG A 76 -10.20 1.40 15.53
CA ARG A 76 -9.47 1.11 16.76
C ARG A 76 -8.43 2.19 17.11
N LEU A 77 -7.76 2.79 16.13
CA LEU A 77 -6.82 3.89 16.37
C LEU A 77 -7.55 5.14 16.86
N ILE A 78 -8.71 5.46 16.28
CA ILE A 78 -9.57 6.54 16.77
C ILE A 78 -9.99 6.30 18.22
N ASP A 79 -10.47 5.10 18.56
CA ASP A 79 -10.86 4.75 19.93
C ASP A 79 -9.72 4.88 20.94
N LEU A 80 -8.47 4.77 20.48
CA LEU A 80 -7.26 4.91 21.28
C LEU A 80 -6.70 6.34 21.29
N GLY A 81 -7.31 7.29 20.57
CA GLY A 81 -6.85 8.69 20.47
C GLY A 81 -5.74 8.94 19.44
N PHE A 82 -5.51 8.01 18.51
CA PHE A 82 -4.49 8.11 17.44
C PHE A 82 -5.10 8.53 16.10
N GLU A 83 -6.03 9.49 16.11
CA GLU A 83 -6.70 9.93 14.89
C GLU A 83 -5.74 10.68 13.93
N ASP A 84 -4.82 11.47 14.48
CA ASP A 84 -3.83 12.22 13.70
C ASP A 84 -2.90 11.29 12.89
N ASP A 85 -2.64 10.08 13.37
CA ASP A 85 -1.85 9.07 12.66
C ASP A 85 -2.56 8.61 11.38
N LEU A 86 -3.90 8.58 11.36
CA LEU A 86 -4.67 8.24 10.16
C LEU A 86 -4.59 9.35 9.12
N VAL A 87 -4.66 10.62 9.56
CA VAL A 87 -4.52 11.78 8.68
C VAL A 87 -3.13 11.78 8.06
N PHE A 88 -2.10 11.56 8.87
CA PHE A 88 -0.72 11.47 8.40
C PHE A 88 -0.52 10.31 7.41
N ALA A 89 -1.01 9.11 7.75
CA ALA A 89 -0.88 7.92 6.89
C ALA A 89 -1.66 8.03 5.57
N ALA A 90 -2.74 8.82 5.54
CA ALA A 90 -3.54 9.03 4.35
C ALA A 90 -2.90 9.96 3.31
N ALA A 91 -1.85 10.70 3.68
CA ALA A 91 -1.20 11.66 2.79
C ALA A 91 -0.49 10.95 1.63
N VAL A 92 -1.08 11.05 0.43
CA VAL A 92 -0.52 10.46 -0.78
C VAL A 92 0.66 11.29 -1.29
N ASN A 93 1.75 10.62 -1.66
CA ASN A 93 2.95 11.23 -2.22
C ASN A 93 3.62 12.27 -1.31
N SER A 94 3.57 12.05 0.01
CA SER A 94 4.19 12.90 1.03
C SER A 94 5.69 12.65 1.24
N SER A 95 6.26 11.61 0.60
CA SER A 95 7.68 11.23 0.71
C SER A 95 8.20 10.65 -0.60
N GLU A 96 9.45 10.97 -0.92
CA GLU A 96 10.21 10.39 -2.04
C GLU A 96 11.11 9.22 -1.61
N THR A 97 11.19 8.95 -0.30
CA THR A 97 12.05 7.88 0.24
C THR A 97 11.47 6.52 -0.09
N LEU A 98 12.29 5.65 -0.68
CA LEU A 98 11.96 4.24 -0.90
C LEU A 98 12.74 3.36 0.07
N SER A 99 12.02 2.47 0.76
CA SER A 99 12.61 1.46 1.64
C SER A 99 12.76 0.14 0.89
N LEU A 100 13.98 -0.37 0.80
CA LEU A 100 14.31 -1.66 0.20
C LEU A 100 14.62 -2.68 1.30
N PHE A 101 13.93 -3.81 1.25
CA PHE A 101 14.20 -4.95 2.10
C PHE A 101 15.28 -5.84 1.46
N GLY A 102 16.21 -6.33 2.28
CA GLY A 102 17.22 -7.28 1.86
C GLY A 102 17.83 -8.02 3.04
N TRP A 103 18.97 -8.64 2.79
CA TRP A 103 19.70 -9.44 3.77
C TRP A 103 21.14 -8.93 3.89
N THR A 104 21.67 -8.92 5.11
CA THR A 104 23.11 -8.73 5.35
C THR A 104 23.89 -10.00 4.95
N GLU A 105 25.20 -9.88 4.77
CA GLU A 105 26.08 -11.04 4.56
C GLU A 105 25.99 -12.07 5.71
N SER A 106 25.74 -11.60 6.93
CA SER A 106 25.53 -12.44 8.11
C SER A 106 24.12 -13.03 8.23
N GLY A 107 23.25 -12.83 7.24
CA GLY A 107 21.91 -13.44 7.20
C GLY A 107 20.81 -12.70 7.98
N TYR A 108 21.07 -11.50 8.51
CA TYR A 108 20.04 -10.68 9.15
C TYR A 108 19.21 -9.87 8.15
N PRO A 109 17.89 -9.71 8.36
CA PRO A 109 17.06 -8.83 7.54
C PRO A 109 17.46 -7.37 7.76
N VAL A 110 17.49 -6.59 6.67
CA VAL A 110 17.80 -5.16 6.72
C VAL A 110 16.86 -4.38 5.81
N ILE A 111 16.44 -3.20 6.27
CA ILE A 111 15.75 -2.21 5.44
C ILE A 111 16.72 -1.06 5.19
N ARG A 112 16.91 -0.70 3.91
CA ARG A 112 17.80 0.38 3.48
C ARG A 112 17.01 1.40 2.67
N ARG A 113 17.47 2.65 2.68
CA ARG A 113 16.96 3.68 1.77
C ARG A 113 17.56 3.45 0.38
N ALA A 114 16.73 3.47 -0.66
CA ALA A 114 17.15 3.58 -2.06
C ALA A 114 17.47 5.02 -2.43
#